data_AF-A0A117SJR0-F1
#
_entry.id   AF-A0A117SJR0-F1
#
_cell.length_a   1.000
_cell.length_b   1.000
_cell.length_c   1.000
_cell.angle_alpha   90.00
_cell.angle_beta   90.00
_cell.angle_gamma   90.00
#
_symmetry.space_group_name_H-M   'P 1'
#
loop_
_entity.id
_entity.type
_entity.pdbx_description
1 polymer ?
#
loop_
_entity_poly.entity_id
_entity_poly.type
_entity_poly.pdbx_seq_one_letter_code
_entity_poly.pdbx_strand_id
1 'polypeptide(L)'
;MKDINPSKRALCAVLVICMTFFTGSLAFAENNAMASSRQQTVEKMSPNNHKQFLEEAVIKLMEEGKLTKEKAEKILEYKKKKADELSKLPEQKKIQMKKQRNKGSLLKDLEQEGIITEAEAQAIRTKLYEMKEARLADGMQGLVDKGVLTTNDIEKIRSYMVKVREERKEQLEKLKTMTPEEREEYFKNAKKDRKDIITRMVEDNVITKNQAEEIKKAIPELNKSRHKN
;
A
#
# COMPACT_ATOMS: atom_id res chain seq x y z
N MET A 1 40.94 3.81 -38.62
CA MET A 1 40.85 3.69 -37.15
C MET A 1 40.19 4.96 -36.61
N LYS A 2 38.92 4.88 -36.25
CA LYS A 2 38.21 5.84 -35.39
C LYS A 2 37.23 5.01 -34.56
N ASP A 3 37.49 4.99 -33.25
CA ASP A 3 36.77 4.22 -32.27
C ASP A 3 35.32 4.72 -32.13
N ILE A 4 34.38 3.79 -32.29
CA ILE A 4 32.96 4.02 -32.03
C ILE A 4 32.73 3.64 -30.57
N ASN A 5 32.53 4.64 -29.71
CA ASN A 5 32.06 4.43 -28.34
C ASN A 5 30.65 3.84 -28.36
N PRO A 6 30.39 2.64 -27.79
CA PRO A 6 29.03 2.15 -27.65
C PRO A 6 28.29 2.96 -26.57
N SER A 7 27.12 3.46 -26.96
CA SER A 7 26.20 4.28 -26.19
C SER A 7 25.84 3.69 -24.82
N LYS A 8 25.82 4.56 -23.79
CA LYS A 8 25.33 4.32 -22.42
C LYS A 8 23.81 4.10 -22.34
N ARG A 9 23.25 3.21 -23.16
CA ARG A 9 21.80 2.89 -23.21
C ARG A 9 21.48 1.40 -23.08
N ALA A 10 22.44 0.58 -22.66
CA ALA A 10 22.26 -0.88 -22.54
C ALA A 10 22.64 -1.43 -21.15
N LEU A 11 22.31 -0.72 -20.06
CA LEU A 11 22.66 -1.15 -18.69
C LEU A 11 21.56 -0.92 -17.64
N CYS A 12 20.28 -1.00 -18.03
CA CYS A 12 19.12 -1.04 -17.11
C CYS A 12 18.17 -2.22 -17.41
N ALA A 13 18.72 -3.34 -17.86
CA ALA A 13 17.96 -4.56 -18.13
C ALA A 13 18.42 -5.74 -17.26
N VAL A 14 18.74 -5.50 -15.97
CA VAL A 14 18.84 -6.56 -14.97
C VAL A 14 18.42 -5.99 -13.62
N LEU A 15 17.29 -6.47 -13.11
CA LEU A 15 16.89 -6.66 -11.70
C LEU A 15 15.37 -6.53 -11.53
N VAL A 16 14.63 -7.13 -12.45
CA VAL A 16 13.33 -7.74 -12.15
C VAL A 16 13.61 -9.23 -11.94
N ILE A 17 13.89 -9.61 -10.69
CA ILE A 17 13.71 -11.01 -10.27
C ILE A 17 12.66 -11.00 -9.18
N CYS A 18 11.45 -11.30 -9.63
CA CYS A 18 10.34 -11.74 -8.81
C CYS A 18 10.77 -12.81 -7.81
N MET A 19 10.24 -12.73 -6.59
CA MET A 19 9.98 -13.93 -5.80
C MET A 19 8.86 -14.73 -6.48
N THR A 20 9.17 -15.40 -7.59
CA THR A 20 8.31 -16.45 -8.15
C THR A 20 8.68 -17.78 -7.50
N PHE A 21 7.90 -18.20 -6.51
CA PHE A 21 7.61 -19.62 -6.35
C PHE A 21 6.46 -19.94 -7.30
N PHE A 22 6.79 -20.39 -8.50
CA PHE A 22 5.91 -21.00 -9.50
C PHE A 22 6.65 -22.28 -9.94
N THR A 23 6.06 -23.43 -10.23
CA THR A 23 4.69 -23.77 -10.65
C THR A 23 4.57 -25.30 -10.51
N GLY A 24 3.40 -25.79 -10.13
CA GLY A 24 2.84 -27.01 -10.70
C GLY A 24 1.52 -26.63 -11.35
N SER A 25 1.47 -26.60 -12.68
CA SER A 25 0.27 -26.27 -13.45
C SER A 25 -0.10 -27.45 -14.36
N LEU A 26 -1.35 -27.88 -14.31
CA LEU A 26 -2.11 -28.37 -15.47
C LEU A 26 -3.37 -27.49 -15.52
N ALA A 27 -3.48 -26.61 -16.51
CA ALA A 27 -4.06 -26.84 -17.85
C ALA A 27 -5.60 -26.85 -17.83
N PHE A 28 -6.23 -25.86 -18.47
CA PHE A 28 -7.36 -26.06 -19.39
C PHE A 28 -7.58 -24.81 -20.27
N ALA A 29 -8.02 -25.08 -21.50
CA ALA A 29 -7.95 -24.23 -22.68
C ALA A 29 -9.30 -23.60 -23.10
N GLU A 30 -9.18 -22.44 -23.75
CA GLU A 30 -9.86 -21.90 -24.96
C GLU A 30 -11.40 -21.79 -25.17
N ASN A 31 -11.72 -20.70 -25.90
CA ASN A 31 -12.91 -20.36 -26.71
C ASN A 31 -14.16 -19.81 -25.97
N ASN A 32 -14.88 -18.76 -26.42
CA ASN A 32 -15.08 -18.24 -27.78
C ASN A 32 -15.58 -16.77 -27.77
N ALA A 33 -15.57 -16.16 -28.96
CA ALA A 33 -15.92 -14.78 -29.31
C ALA A 33 -17.36 -14.30 -29.00
N MET A 34 -17.55 -12.97 -28.86
CA MET A 34 -18.43 -12.10 -29.67
C MET A 34 -19.13 -10.96 -28.89
N ALA A 35 -19.23 -9.81 -29.59
CA ALA A 35 -20.18 -8.69 -29.46
C ALA A 35 -19.87 -7.54 -28.47
N SER A 36 -19.32 -6.50 -29.09
CA SER A 36 -19.55 -5.07 -28.83
C SER A 36 -20.99 -4.75 -28.39
N SER A 37 -21.14 -4.06 -27.27
CA SER A 37 -21.73 -2.71 -27.20
C SER A 37 -21.85 -2.24 -25.74
N ARG A 38 -21.90 -0.91 -25.58
CA ARG A 38 -22.25 -0.16 -24.37
C ARG A 38 -21.08 0.36 -23.53
N GLN A 39 -20.45 1.39 -24.09
CA GLN A 39 -19.95 2.51 -23.32
C GLN A 39 -21.01 2.96 -22.30
N GLN A 40 -20.70 2.93 -21.01
CA GLN A 40 -21.24 3.88 -20.04
C GLN A 40 -20.34 3.94 -18.79
N THR A 41 -19.84 5.16 -18.56
CA THR A 41 -19.32 5.74 -17.32
C THR A 41 -18.09 5.09 -16.68
N VAL A 42 -16.91 5.45 -17.18
CA VAL A 42 -15.75 5.70 -16.31
C VAL A 42 -15.40 7.17 -16.48
N GLU A 43 -15.99 8.03 -15.64
CA GLU A 43 -15.48 9.39 -15.47
C GLU A 43 -14.00 9.30 -15.10
N LYS A 44 -13.15 10.00 -15.86
CA LYS A 44 -11.72 10.08 -15.65
C LYS A 44 -11.45 10.56 -14.21
N MET A 45 -11.04 9.64 -13.34
CA MET A 45 -10.70 9.93 -11.95
C MET A 45 -9.46 10.84 -11.90
N SER A 46 -9.66 12.00 -11.27
CA SER A 46 -8.64 13.00 -10.92
C SER A 46 -7.51 12.39 -10.08
N PRO A 47 -6.23 12.78 -10.29
CA PRO A 47 -5.06 12.03 -9.80
C PRO A 47 -4.76 12.20 -8.31
N ASN A 48 -5.68 12.75 -7.51
CA ASN A 48 -5.36 13.11 -6.13
C ASN A 48 -6.45 12.69 -5.14
N ASN A 49 -6.60 11.37 -4.90
CA ASN A 49 -7.43 10.87 -3.81
C ASN A 49 -6.92 9.53 -3.25
N HIS A 50 -6.17 9.60 -2.14
CA HIS A 50 -5.73 8.45 -1.31
C HIS A 50 -6.89 7.57 -0.76
N LYS A 51 -8.14 7.94 -1.04
CA LYS A 51 -9.38 7.28 -0.60
C LYS A 51 -9.85 6.16 -1.54
N GLN A 52 -9.21 5.97 -2.69
CA GLN A 52 -9.73 5.14 -3.78
C GLN A 52 -9.00 3.81 -3.98
N PHE A 53 -7.99 3.45 -3.17
CA PHE A 53 -7.21 2.23 -3.42
C PHE A 53 -8.02 0.93 -3.41
N LEU A 54 -9.04 0.85 -2.55
CA LEU A 54 -9.95 -0.29 -2.57
C LEU A 54 -10.83 -0.28 -3.81
N GLU A 55 -11.27 0.89 -4.27
CA GLU A 55 -12.11 0.99 -5.48
C GLU A 55 -11.32 0.52 -6.69
N GLU A 56 -10.10 1.01 -6.84
CA GLU A 56 -9.19 0.61 -7.91
C GLU A 56 -8.82 -0.88 -7.82
N ALA A 57 -8.57 -1.41 -6.63
CA ALA A 57 -8.30 -2.84 -6.45
C ALA A 57 -9.50 -3.72 -6.84
N VAL A 58 -10.71 -3.32 -6.47
CA VAL A 58 -11.96 -4.01 -6.81
C VAL A 58 -12.21 -3.98 -8.32
N ILE A 59 -12.00 -2.83 -8.96
CA ILE A 59 -12.13 -2.69 -10.42
C ILE A 59 -11.12 -3.58 -11.15
N LYS A 60 -9.84 -3.57 -10.74
CA LYS A 60 -8.81 -4.43 -11.34
C LYS A 60 -9.12 -5.92 -11.16
N LEU A 61 -9.60 -6.34 -9.99
CA LEU A 61 -9.97 -7.74 -9.75
C LEU A 61 -11.20 -8.16 -10.55
N MET A 62 -12.13 -7.25 -10.79
CA MET A 62 -13.27 -7.46 -11.70
C MET A 62 -12.79 -7.64 -13.14
N GLU A 63 -11.89 -6.79 -13.61
CA GLU A 63 -11.27 -6.91 -14.96
C GLU A 63 -10.46 -8.20 -15.12
N GLU A 64 -9.77 -8.64 -14.05
CA GLU A 64 -9.04 -9.92 -14.00
C GLU A 64 -9.98 -11.16 -13.90
N GLY A 65 -11.30 -10.96 -13.81
CA GLY A 65 -12.28 -12.05 -13.65
C GLY A 65 -12.23 -12.75 -12.29
N LYS A 66 -11.46 -12.24 -11.33
CA LYS A 66 -11.36 -12.76 -9.96
C LYS A 66 -12.51 -12.31 -9.06
N LEU A 67 -13.30 -11.34 -9.52
CA LEU A 67 -14.49 -10.83 -8.86
C LEU A 67 -15.60 -10.61 -9.88
N THR A 68 -16.83 -10.96 -9.55
CA THR A 68 -17.97 -10.69 -10.43
C THR A 68 -18.33 -9.21 -10.39
N LYS A 69 -18.87 -8.69 -11.50
CA LYS A 69 -19.34 -7.29 -11.59
C LYS A 69 -20.34 -6.94 -10.50
N GLU A 70 -21.30 -7.83 -10.23
CA GLU A 70 -22.29 -7.65 -9.16
C GLU A 70 -21.66 -7.52 -7.77
N LYS A 71 -20.65 -8.34 -7.46
CA LYS A 71 -19.94 -8.26 -6.18
C LYS A 71 -19.12 -6.98 -6.09
N ALA A 72 -18.43 -6.59 -7.17
CA ALA A 72 -17.70 -5.33 -7.22
C ALA A 72 -18.61 -4.13 -6.91
N GLU A 73 -19.78 -4.07 -7.55
CA GLU A 73 -20.76 -3.01 -7.31
C GLU A 73 -21.26 -3.00 -5.86
N LYS A 74 -21.62 -4.17 -5.30
CA LYS A 74 -22.05 -4.29 -3.89
C LYS A 74 -20.98 -3.84 -2.91
N ILE A 75 -19.70 -4.15 -3.15
CA ILE A 75 -18.59 -3.70 -2.30
C ILE A 75 -18.49 -2.16 -2.31
N LEU A 76 -18.60 -1.55 -3.50
CA LEU A 76 -18.52 -0.11 -3.66
C LEU A 76 -19.69 0.61 -3.01
N GLU A 77 -20.91 0.08 -3.19
CA GLU A 77 -22.11 0.59 -2.55
C GLU A 77 -22.02 0.48 -1.02
N TYR A 78 -21.60 -0.67 -0.51
CA TYR A 78 -21.41 -0.88 0.92
C TYR A 78 -20.43 0.13 1.53
N LYS A 79 -19.30 0.37 0.86
CA LYS A 79 -18.31 1.36 1.28
C LYS A 79 -18.91 2.78 1.33
N LYS A 80 -19.70 3.16 0.32
CA LYS A 80 -20.38 4.48 0.27
C LYS A 80 -21.39 4.61 1.40
N LYS A 81 -22.27 3.62 1.57
CA LYS A 81 -23.27 3.57 2.64
C LYS A 81 -22.63 3.73 4.02
N LYS A 82 -21.57 2.97 4.31
CA LYS A 82 -20.79 3.11 5.57
C LYS A 82 -20.19 4.50 5.75
N ALA A 83 -19.69 5.11 4.67
CA ALA A 83 -19.14 6.47 4.74
C ALA A 83 -20.23 7.51 5.05
N ASP A 84 -21.42 7.37 4.46
CA ASP A 84 -22.57 8.25 4.68
C ASP A 84 -23.19 8.08 6.06
N GLU A 85 -23.31 6.85 6.55
CA GLU A 85 -23.71 6.58 7.93
C GLU A 85 -22.75 7.26 8.91
N LEU A 86 -21.44 7.17 8.64
CA LEU A 86 -20.43 7.83 9.46
C LEU A 86 -20.48 9.35 9.36
N SER A 87 -20.85 9.91 8.20
CA SER A 87 -20.92 11.37 8.02
C SER A 87 -22.07 11.98 8.83
N LYS A 88 -23.20 11.29 8.92
CA LYS A 88 -24.44 11.70 9.63
C LYS A 88 -24.36 11.63 11.16
N LEU A 89 -23.41 10.89 11.72
CA LEU A 89 -23.25 10.78 13.17
C LEU A 89 -22.71 12.09 13.79
N PRO A 90 -23.04 12.41 15.05
CA PRO A 90 -22.41 13.50 15.77
C PRO A 90 -20.93 13.16 16.07
N GLU A 91 -20.05 14.16 16.08
CA GLU A 91 -18.59 13.96 16.19
C GLU A 91 -18.19 13.15 17.42
N GLN A 92 -18.88 13.34 18.54
CA GLN A 92 -18.67 12.58 19.78
C GLN A 92 -18.93 11.08 19.57
N LYS A 93 -20.01 10.71 18.86
CA LYS A 93 -20.29 9.30 18.50
C LYS A 93 -19.26 8.77 17.50
N LYS A 94 -18.77 9.58 16.55
CA LYS A 94 -17.67 9.17 15.64
C LYS A 94 -16.40 8.84 16.42
N ILE A 95 -16.03 9.66 17.40
CA ILE A 95 -14.86 9.44 18.26
C ILE A 95 -15.05 8.18 19.12
N GLN A 96 -16.23 7.99 19.71
CA GLN A 96 -16.55 6.79 20.48
C GLN A 96 -16.49 5.53 19.62
N MET A 97 -17.09 5.53 18.42
CA MET A 97 -17.01 4.42 17.47
C MET A 97 -15.57 4.16 17.01
N LYS A 98 -14.75 5.19 16.79
CA LYS A 98 -13.31 5.02 16.49
C LYS A 98 -12.55 4.35 17.63
N LYS A 99 -12.94 4.58 18.89
CA LYS A 99 -12.37 3.93 20.09
C LYS A 99 -12.92 2.52 20.32
N GLN A 100 -14.21 2.31 20.07
CA GLN A 100 -14.95 1.06 20.29
C GLN A 100 -14.86 0.07 19.14
N ARG A 101 -14.32 0.43 17.97
CA ARG A 101 -14.12 -0.51 16.86
C ARG A 101 -13.20 -1.65 17.31
N ASN A 102 -13.81 -2.71 17.82
CA ASN A 102 -13.34 -4.07 17.61
C ASN A 102 -13.00 -4.18 16.13
N LYS A 103 -11.73 -4.48 15.87
CA LYS A 103 -10.99 -4.24 14.63
C LYS A 103 -11.48 -5.14 13.48
N GLY A 104 -12.68 -4.92 12.97
CA GLY A 104 -13.12 -5.45 11.67
C GLY A 104 -12.57 -4.59 10.55
N SER A 105 -11.72 -5.15 9.69
CA SER A 105 -11.46 -4.55 8.36
C SER A 105 -12.76 -4.50 7.58
N LEU A 106 -12.98 -3.50 6.71
CA LEU A 106 -14.16 -3.44 5.83
C LEU A 106 -14.45 -4.78 5.12
N LEU A 107 -13.39 -5.49 4.72
CA LEU A 107 -13.48 -6.81 4.12
C LEU A 107 -14.10 -7.88 5.04
N LYS A 108 -13.87 -7.77 6.35
CA LYS A 108 -14.46 -8.66 7.35
C LYS A 108 -15.96 -8.40 7.50
N ASP A 109 -16.37 -7.13 7.45
CA ASP A 109 -17.79 -6.77 7.45
C ASP A 109 -18.47 -7.34 6.18
N LEU A 110 -17.82 -7.21 5.02
CA LEU A 110 -18.31 -7.75 3.74
C LEU A 110 -18.39 -9.28 3.72
N GLU A 111 -17.43 -9.98 4.35
CA GLU A 111 -17.46 -11.44 4.55
C GLU A 111 -18.66 -11.84 5.43
N GLN A 112 -18.89 -11.11 6.55
CA GLN A 112 -20.00 -11.37 7.47
C GLN A 112 -21.37 -11.14 6.83
N GLU A 113 -21.48 -10.16 5.95
CA GLU A 113 -22.71 -9.87 5.20
C GLU A 113 -22.89 -10.80 3.98
N GLY A 114 -21.95 -11.72 3.73
CA GLY A 114 -22.02 -12.66 2.61
C GLY A 114 -21.88 -11.99 1.24
N ILE A 115 -21.39 -10.75 1.19
CA ILE A 115 -21.16 -10.01 -0.07
C ILE A 115 -19.95 -10.60 -0.80
N ILE A 116 -18.93 -11.00 -0.05
CA ILE A 116 -17.72 -11.66 -0.57
C ILE A 116 -17.42 -12.92 0.23
N THR A 117 -16.71 -13.84 -0.42
CA THR A 117 -16.12 -15.02 0.22
C THR A 117 -14.77 -14.67 0.85
N GLU A 118 -14.27 -15.55 1.73
CA GLU A 118 -12.92 -15.41 2.31
C GLU A 118 -11.82 -15.38 1.23
N ALA A 119 -11.97 -16.19 0.18
CA ALA A 119 -11.04 -16.22 -0.96
C ALA A 119 -11.02 -14.88 -1.72
N GLU A 120 -12.19 -14.29 -1.97
CA GLU A 120 -12.30 -12.98 -2.62
C GLU A 120 -11.75 -11.86 -1.74
N ALA A 121 -12.01 -11.91 -0.43
CA ALA A 121 -11.43 -10.97 0.51
C ALA A 121 -9.89 -11.07 0.54
N GLN A 122 -9.35 -12.27 0.49
CA GLN A 122 -7.90 -12.48 0.40
C GLN A 122 -7.33 -11.95 -0.92
N ALA A 123 -8.01 -12.18 -2.05
CA ALA A 123 -7.61 -11.61 -3.34
C ALA A 123 -7.55 -10.08 -3.29
N ILE A 124 -8.53 -9.43 -2.64
CA ILE A 124 -8.54 -7.97 -2.44
C ILE A 124 -7.35 -7.52 -1.56
N ARG A 125 -7.06 -8.23 -0.47
CA ARG A 125 -5.89 -7.92 0.39
C ARG A 125 -4.58 -8.00 -0.39
N THR A 126 -4.41 -9.07 -1.16
CA THR A 126 -3.22 -9.27 -2.00
C THR A 126 -3.12 -8.16 -3.05
N LYS A 127 -4.20 -7.83 -3.75
CA LYS A 127 -4.19 -6.78 -4.78
C LYS A 127 -3.84 -5.42 -4.22
N LEU A 128 -4.40 -5.08 -3.05
CA LEU A 128 -4.07 -3.84 -2.34
C LEU A 128 -2.58 -3.77 -1.98
N TYR A 129 -1.98 -4.89 -1.61
CA TYR A 129 -0.55 -4.99 -1.32
C TYR A 129 0.28 -4.79 -2.59
N GLU A 130 -0.01 -5.52 -3.67
CA GLU A 130 0.67 -5.38 -4.97
C GLU A 130 0.63 -3.94 -5.48
N MET A 131 -0.54 -3.30 -5.44
CA MET A 131 -0.71 -1.92 -5.90
C MET A 131 0.06 -0.92 -5.05
N LYS A 132 0.21 -1.18 -3.75
CA LYS A 132 1.01 -0.35 -2.86
C LYS A 132 2.51 -0.50 -3.16
N GLU A 133 2.97 -1.73 -3.39
CA GLU A 133 4.37 -1.98 -3.76
C GLU A 133 4.70 -1.37 -5.12
N ALA A 134 3.81 -1.50 -6.11
CA ALA A 134 3.95 -0.87 -7.42
C ALA A 134 4.08 0.66 -7.30
N ARG A 135 3.18 1.32 -6.56
CA ARG A 135 3.27 2.77 -6.32
C ARG A 135 4.56 3.18 -5.63
N LEU A 136 5.04 2.38 -4.68
CA LEU A 136 6.30 2.66 -4.01
C LEU A 136 7.49 2.52 -4.98
N ALA A 137 7.49 1.48 -5.81
CA ALA A 137 8.50 1.27 -6.84
C ALA A 137 8.50 2.40 -7.87
N ASP A 138 7.32 2.76 -8.40
CA ASP A 138 7.15 3.85 -9.37
C ASP A 138 7.59 5.19 -8.78
N GLY A 139 7.22 5.48 -7.53
CA GLY A 139 7.63 6.69 -6.84
C GLY A 139 9.15 6.77 -6.62
N MET A 140 9.79 5.64 -6.27
CA MET A 140 11.25 5.57 -6.13
C MET A 140 11.95 5.72 -7.48
N GLN A 141 11.48 5.02 -8.52
CA GLN A 141 12.04 5.12 -9.86
C GLN A 141 11.92 6.54 -10.42
N GLY A 142 10.75 7.18 -10.24
CA GLY A 142 10.55 8.57 -10.65
C GLY A 142 11.48 9.56 -9.95
N LEU A 143 11.99 9.26 -8.76
CA LEU A 143 13.02 10.07 -8.10
C LEU A 143 14.42 9.81 -8.64
N VAL A 144 14.70 8.58 -9.07
CA VAL A 144 15.94 8.23 -9.77
C VAL A 144 16.00 8.92 -11.13
N ASP A 145 14.90 8.87 -11.88
CA ASP A 145 14.81 9.49 -13.21
C ASP A 145 14.98 11.03 -13.14
N LYS A 146 14.51 11.65 -12.05
CA LYS A 146 14.72 13.08 -11.75
C LYS A 146 16.12 13.41 -11.25
N GLY A 147 16.97 12.41 -11.01
CA GLY A 147 18.31 12.58 -10.43
C GLY A 147 18.33 12.98 -8.95
N VAL A 148 17.19 12.86 -8.26
CA VAL A 148 17.09 13.16 -6.82
C VAL A 148 17.70 12.02 -6.00
N LEU A 149 17.47 10.77 -6.43
CA LEU A 149 18.05 9.57 -5.84
C LEU A 149 18.97 8.90 -6.85
N THR A 150 19.99 8.21 -6.34
CA THR A 150 20.79 7.28 -7.11
C THR A 150 20.41 5.84 -6.80
N THR A 151 20.81 4.89 -7.63
CA THR A 151 20.63 3.45 -7.33
C THR A 151 21.27 3.06 -5.99
N ASN A 152 22.41 3.67 -5.65
CA ASN A 152 23.06 3.47 -4.36
C ASN A 152 22.22 4.00 -3.19
N ASP A 153 21.54 5.14 -3.36
CA ASP A 153 20.62 5.65 -2.33
C ASP A 153 19.44 4.70 -2.12
N ILE A 154 18.91 4.09 -3.20
CA ILE A 154 17.85 3.06 -3.11
C ILE A 154 18.33 1.84 -2.31
N GLU A 155 19.57 1.38 -2.53
CA GLU A 155 20.15 0.27 -1.78
C GLU A 155 20.34 0.61 -0.30
N LYS A 156 20.82 1.82 0.02
CA LYS A 156 20.92 2.30 1.40
C LYS A 156 19.56 2.36 2.09
N ILE A 157 18.56 2.92 1.41
CA ILE A 157 17.18 2.98 1.90
C ILE A 157 16.65 1.56 2.15
N ARG A 158 16.88 0.62 1.22
CA ARG A 158 16.44 -0.77 1.36
C ARG A 158 17.07 -1.44 2.58
N SER A 159 18.39 -1.33 2.73
CA SER A 159 19.13 -1.90 3.86
C SER A 159 18.67 -1.31 5.18
N TYR A 160 18.45 0.01 5.22
CA TYR A 160 17.90 0.67 6.40
C TYR A 160 16.50 0.16 6.77
N MET A 161 15.64 -0.04 5.77
CA MET A 161 14.29 -0.60 5.99
C MET A 161 14.31 -2.03 6.51
N VAL A 162 15.30 -2.85 6.13
CA VAL A 162 15.51 -4.18 6.71
C VAL A 162 15.88 -4.08 8.18
N LYS A 163 16.88 -3.26 8.51
CA LYS A 163 17.31 -3.00 9.90
C LYS A 163 16.14 -2.55 10.79
N VAL A 164 15.35 -1.59 10.33
CA VAL A 164 14.18 -1.11 11.09
C VAL A 164 13.12 -2.19 11.30
N ARG A 165 12.97 -3.15 10.37
CA ARG A 165 12.06 -4.29 10.58
C ARG A 165 12.59 -5.24 11.65
N GLU A 166 13.90 -5.46 11.71
CA GLU A 166 14.54 -6.28 12.73
C GLU A 166 14.40 -5.64 14.12
N GLU A 167 14.70 -4.34 14.24
CA GLU A 167 14.47 -3.56 15.47
C GLU A 167 13.02 -3.69 15.97
N ARG A 168 12.05 -3.61 15.05
CA ARG A 168 10.63 -3.77 15.39
C ARG A 168 10.29 -5.19 15.84
N LYS A 169 10.89 -6.22 15.23
CA LYS A 169 10.69 -7.61 15.66
C LYS A 169 11.20 -7.81 17.08
N GLU A 170 12.40 -7.32 17.38
CA GLU A 170 12.97 -7.39 18.73
C GLU A 170 12.11 -6.63 19.76
N GLN A 171 11.62 -5.44 19.40
CA GLN A 171 10.67 -4.69 20.24
C GLN A 171 9.39 -5.47 20.50
N LEU A 172 8.85 -6.17 19.49
CA LEU A 172 7.66 -7.01 19.67
C LEU A 172 7.93 -8.18 20.61
N GLU A 173 9.09 -8.83 20.52
CA GLU A 173 9.45 -9.91 21.45
C GLU A 173 9.56 -9.40 22.89
N LYS A 174 10.19 -8.23 23.11
CA LYS A 174 10.25 -7.58 24.43
C LYS A 174 8.85 -7.23 24.97
N LEU A 175 7.95 -6.78 24.10
CA LEU A 175 6.58 -6.45 24.49
C LEU A 175 5.76 -7.67 24.93
N LYS A 176 6.04 -8.86 24.38
CA LYS A 176 5.33 -10.09 24.77
C LYS A 176 5.63 -10.47 26.22
N THR A 177 6.84 -10.21 26.70
CA THR A 177 7.27 -10.57 28.07
C THR A 177 6.86 -9.55 29.13
N MET A 178 6.50 -8.33 28.74
CA MET A 178 6.05 -7.26 29.66
C MET A 178 4.64 -7.51 30.20
N THR A 179 4.37 -7.04 31.42
CA THR A 179 3.02 -6.97 32.02
C THR A 179 2.13 -5.92 31.33
N PRO A 180 0.81 -5.93 31.52
CA PRO A 180 -0.08 -4.90 30.99
C PRO A 180 0.32 -3.47 31.41
N GLU A 181 0.72 -3.28 32.67
CA GLU A 181 1.12 -1.99 33.23
C GLU A 181 2.43 -1.50 32.60
N GLU A 182 3.42 -2.38 32.47
CA GLU A 182 4.71 -2.08 31.82
C GLU A 182 4.54 -1.75 30.34
N ARG A 183 3.65 -2.46 29.63
CA ARG A 183 3.32 -2.14 28.23
C ARG A 183 2.69 -0.77 28.11
N GLU A 184 1.77 -0.42 29.02
CA GLU A 184 1.12 0.89 29.00
C GLU A 184 2.14 2.02 29.17
N GLU A 185 3.05 1.87 30.13
CA GLU A 185 4.14 2.82 30.35
C GLU A 185 5.09 2.90 29.15
N TYR A 186 5.49 1.75 28.59
CA TYR A 186 6.30 1.69 27.38
C TYR A 186 5.67 2.49 26.24
N PHE A 187 4.37 2.30 25.97
CA PHE A 187 3.70 3.01 24.88
C PHE A 187 3.49 4.50 25.19
N LYS A 188 3.28 4.89 26.45
CA LYS A 188 3.23 6.32 26.85
C LYS A 188 4.56 7.02 26.55
N ASN A 189 5.68 6.36 26.85
CA ASN A 189 7.01 6.91 26.60
C ASN A 189 7.38 6.85 25.11
N ALA A 190 7.23 5.70 24.46
CA ALA A 190 7.52 5.52 23.03
C ALA A 190 6.69 6.43 22.11
N LYS A 191 5.52 6.88 22.56
CA LYS A 191 4.70 7.86 21.82
C LYS A 191 5.35 9.24 21.76
N LYS A 192 6.10 9.66 22.79
CA LYS A 192 6.75 10.98 22.85
C LYS A 192 7.87 11.08 21.81
N ASP A 193 8.62 10.01 21.62
CA ASP A 193 9.79 9.97 20.73
C ASP A 193 9.48 9.41 19.34
N ARG A 194 8.20 9.32 18.99
CA ARG A 194 7.77 8.68 17.74
C ARG A 194 8.10 9.54 16.53
N LYS A 195 9.20 9.20 15.85
CA LYS A 195 9.57 9.78 14.55
C LYS A 195 9.05 8.92 13.41
N ASP A 196 8.69 9.56 12.30
CA ASP A 196 8.42 8.83 11.06
C ASP A 196 9.72 8.30 10.45
N ILE A 197 9.58 7.33 9.56
CA ILE A 197 10.72 6.60 9.01
C ILE A 197 11.63 7.48 8.14
N ILE A 198 11.06 8.45 7.44
CA ILE A 198 11.83 9.35 6.56
C ILE A 198 12.63 10.33 7.42
N THR A 199 12.03 10.86 8.49
CA THR A 199 12.74 11.69 9.46
C THR A 199 13.91 10.94 10.10
N ARG A 200 13.71 9.67 10.51
CA ARG A 200 14.80 8.83 11.03
C ARG A 200 15.91 8.61 10.01
N MET A 201 15.57 8.36 8.74
CA MET A 201 16.57 8.18 7.67
C MET A 201 17.44 9.44 7.46
N VAL A 202 16.88 10.64 7.66
CA VAL A 202 17.66 11.89 7.60
C VAL A 202 18.59 12.01 8.79
N GLU A 203 18.10 11.74 10.01
CA GLU A 203 18.91 11.79 11.23
C GLU A 203 20.08 10.79 11.20
N ASP A 204 19.83 9.60 10.65
CA ASP A 204 20.82 8.54 10.49
C ASP A 204 21.69 8.72 9.23
N ASN A 205 21.59 9.87 8.53
CA ASN A 205 22.34 10.22 7.32
C ASN A 205 22.23 9.19 6.17
N VAL A 206 21.12 8.45 6.10
CA VAL A 206 20.81 7.53 5.00
C VAL A 206 20.43 8.32 3.74
N ILE A 207 19.71 9.43 3.93
CA ILE A 207 19.28 10.36 2.89
C ILE A 207 19.46 11.81 3.35
N THR A 208 19.52 12.73 2.41
CA THR A 208 19.55 14.17 2.71
C THR A 208 18.15 14.71 3.01
N LYS A 209 18.08 15.90 3.64
CA LYS A 209 16.82 16.62 3.87
C LYS A 209 16.05 16.89 2.56
N ASN A 210 16.76 17.25 1.49
CA ASN A 210 16.14 17.50 0.19
C ASN A 210 15.56 16.23 -0.42
N GLN A 211 16.29 15.12 -0.36
CA GLN A 211 15.80 13.80 -0.80
C GLN A 211 14.57 13.37 0.00
N ALA A 212 14.56 13.58 1.32
CA ALA A 212 13.41 13.27 2.16
C ALA A 212 12.13 14.03 1.75
N GLU A 213 12.23 15.31 1.44
CA GLU A 213 11.07 16.10 0.99
C GLU A 213 10.54 15.64 -0.37
N GLU A 214 11.43 15.33 -1.31
CA GLU A 214 11.02 14.78 -2.61
C GLU A 214 10.42 13.37 -2.48
N ILE A 215 10.96 12.53 -1.58
CA ILE A 215 10.36 11.23 -1.25
C ILE A 215 8.95 11.39 -0.68
N LYS A 216 8.73 12.33 0.25
CA LYS A 216 7.40 12.58 0.84
C LYS A 216 6.38 13.03 -0.21
N LYS A 217 6.81 13.81 -1.20
CA LYS A 217 5.96 14.25 -2.32
C LYS A 217 5.65 13.11 -3.28
N ALA A 218 6.66 12.33 -3.66
CA ALA A 218 6.53 11.23 -4.62
C ALA A 218 5.77 10.03 -4.03
N ILE A 219 5.92 9.79 -2.73
CA ILE A 219 5.31 8.65 -2.04
C ILE A 219 4.61 9.13 -0.75
N PRO A 220 3.41 9.73 -0.88
CA PRO A 220 2.64 10.21 0.26
C PRO A 220 2.31 9.12 1.29
N GLU A 221 2.28 7.84 0.90
CA GLU A 221 2.09 6.71 1.81
C GLU A 221 3.14 6.68 2.95
N LEU A 222 4.36 7.17 2.68
CA LEU A 222 5.47 7.22 3.62
C LEU A 222 5.41 8.43 4.55
N ASN A 223 4.61 9.45 4.21
CA ASN A 223 4.43 10.69 4.98
C ASN A 223 3.47 10.53 6.19
N LYS A 224 3.32 9.32 6.73
CA LYS A 224 2.43 9.07 7.89
C LYS A 224 3.12 9.44 9.21
N SER A 225 3.52 10.70 9.37
CA SER A 225 3.54 11.28 10.70
C SER A 225 2.06 11.47 11.11
N ARG A 226 1.58 10.68 12.07
CA ARG A 226 0.32 11.01 12.76
C ARG A 226 0.61 12.16 13.73
N HIS A 227 0.87 13.34 13.19
CA HIS A 227 0.79 14.60 13.93
C HIS A 227 0.09 15.62 13.06
N LYS A 228 -1.23 15.70 13.25
CA LYS A 228 -1.87 17.01 13.28
C LYS A 228 -1.85 17.41 14.75
N ASN A 229 -1.20 18.52 15.05
CA ASN A 229 -1.45 19.26 16.29
C ASN A 229 -2.93 19.65 16.33
#